data_AF-A0A7R9B6H1-F1
#
_entry.id   AF-A0A7R9B6H1-F1
#
_cell.length_a   1.000
_cell.length_b   1.000
_cell.length_c   1.000
_cell.angle_alpha   90.00
_cell.angle_beta   90.00
_cell.angle_gamma   90.00
#
_symmetry.space_group_name_H-M   'P 1'
#
loop_
_entity.id
_entity.type
_entity.pdbx_description
1 polymer ?
#
loop_
_entity_poly.entity_id
_entity_poly.type
_entity_poly.pdbx_seq_one_letter_code
_entity_poly.pdbx_strand_id
1 'polypeptide(L)'
;MSGTLEGKRQKPDYEKLLTDPMLKFSGLYQDGCSDLMVVCQVFADGRPLALPVSTSYKAFTSRWNWNEWVTLPVMFSDLPRNAQLALTVYDCLGPSQMQPIGGTTISLFGKHGVFRQVIVTSWNYKKQLTWHIC
;
A
#
# COMPACT_ATOMS: atom_id res chain seq x y z
N MET A 1 18.05 -0.28 -4.86
CA MET A 1 17.37 -1.39 -4.18
C MET A 1 16.14 -1.73 -5.01
N SER A 2 16.02 -2.98 -5.45
CA SER A 2 14.87 -3.44 -6.25
C SER A 2 13.64 -3.43 -5.35
N GLY A 3 12.69 -2.52 -5.58
CA GLY A 3 11.53 -2.33 -4.70
C GLY A 3 10.28 -3.12 -5.12
N THR A 4 10.43 -4.16 -5.92
CA THR A 4 9.28 -4.94 -6.42
C THR A 4 8.67 -5.78 -5.28
N LEU A 5 7.34 -5.84 -5.21
CA LEU A 5 6.66 -6.78 -4.31
C LEU A 5 6.92 -8.22 -4.81
N GLU A 6 7.63 -9.01 -4.00
CA GLU A 6 7.93 -10.41 -4.30
C GLU A 6 7.19 -11.33 -3.34
N GLY A 7 6.52 -12.36 -3.87
CA GLY A 7 5.82 -13.35 -3.04
C GLY A 7 4.97 -14.30 -3.87
N LYS A 8 4.93 -15.58 -3.48
CA LYS A 8 4.00 -16.58 -4.02
C LYS A 8 2.91 -16.82 -2.99
N ARG A 9 1.66 -16.52 -3.31
CA ARG A 9 0.53 -16.85 -2.44
C ARG A 9 0.07 -18.29 -2.72
N GLN A 10 -0.19 -19.06 -1.66
CA GLN A 10 -0.70 -20.43 -1.80
C GLN A 10 -2.17 -20.40 -2.24
N LYS A 11 -2.51 -21.22 -3.25
CA LYS A 11 -3.90 -21.43 -3.68
C LYS A 11 -4.69 -22.04 -2.51
N PRO A 12 -5.81 -21.44 -2.06
CA PRO A 12 -6.63 -22.02 -1.02
C PRO A 12 -7.19 -23.38 -1.43
N ASP A 13 -7.51 -24.21 -0.43
CA ASP A 13 -8.12 -25.51 -0.65
C ASP A 13 -9.55 -25.36 -1.22
N TYR A 14 -10.00 -26.35 -1.98
CA TYR A 14 -11.29 -26.35 -2.68
C TYR A 14 -12.48 -26.17 -1.71
N GLU A 15 -12.39 -26.71 -0.49
CA GLU A 15 -13.42 -26.54 0.54
C GLU A 15 -13.65 -25.07 0.92
N LYS A 16 -12.60 -24.24 0.85
CA LYS A 16 -12.72 -22.80 1.13
C LYS A 16 -13.48 -22.07 0.03
N LEU A 17 -13.40 -22.51 -1.23
CA LEU A 17 -14.23 -21.96 -2.33
C LEU A 17 -15.71 -22.30 -2.16
N LEU A 18 -16.02 -23.48 -1.64
CA LEU A 18 -17.41 -23.87 -1.35
C LEU A 18 -18.00 -22.99 -0.24
N THR A 19 -17.16 -22.61 0.73
CA THR A 19 -17.55 -21.79 1.88
C THR A 19 -17.64 -20.30 1.54
N ASP A 20 -16.70 -19.80 0.73
CA ASP A 20 -16.69 -18.42 0.25
C ASP A 20 -16.51 -18.39 -1.28
N PRO A 21 -17.62 -18.36 -2.05
CA PRO A 21 -17.59 -18.32 -3.50
C PRO A 21 -16.90 -17.08 -4.09
N MET A 22 -16.68 -16.01 -3.31
CA MET A 22 -15.99 -14.81 -3.78
C MET A 22 -14.49 -15.01 -3.89
N LEU A 23 -13.92 -16.00 -3.19
CA LEU A 23 -12.51 -16.35 -3.30
C LEU A 23 -12.11 -16.73 -4.73
N LYS A 24 -13.01 -17.24 -5.57
CA LYS A 24 -12.71 -17.57 -6.98
C LYS A 24 -12.27 -16.37 -7.82
N PHE A 25 -12.65 -15.16 -7.40
CA PHE A 25 -12.30 -13.91 -8.07
C PHE A 25 -11.00 -13.30 -7.50
N SER A 26 -10.52 -13.79 -6.36
CA SER A 26 -9.21 -13.45 -5.83
C SER A 26 -8.14 -13.75 -6.85
N GLY A 27 -7.10 -12.91 -6.89
CA GLY A 27 -5.91 -13.21 -7.68
C GLY A 27 -5.14 -14.46 -7.20
N LEU A 28 -5.60 -15.18 -6.17
CA LEU A 28 -5.19 -16.54 -5.84
C LEU A 28 -5.63 -17.57 -6.88
N TYR A 29 -6.78 -17.38 -7.54
CA TYR A 29 -7.36 -18.33 -8.50
C TYR A 29 -7.27 -17.88 -9.96
N GLN A 30 -6.81 -16.66 -10.22
CA GLN A 30 -6.51 -16.19 -11.57
C GLN A 30 -5.14 -16.70 -12.00
N ASP A 31 -5.01 -17.20 -13.23
CA ASP A 31 -3.73 -17.54 -13.82
C ASP A 31 -3.03 -16.25 -14.28
N GLY A 32 -2.29 -15.61 -13.37
CA GLY A 32 -1.63 -14.32 -13.62
C GLY A 32 -1.19 -13.59 -12.36
N CYS A 33 -0.87 -12.30 -12.49
CA CYS A 33 -0.69 -11.42 -11.32
C CYS A 33 -2.06 -10.94 -10.83
N SER A 34 -2.29 -11.01 -9.52
CA SER A 34 -3.49 -10.51 -8.86
C SER A 34 -3.65 -8.99 -9.08
N ASP A 35 -4.90 -8.53 -9.21
CA ASP A 35 -5.23 -7.10 -9.16
C ASP A 35 -5.08 -6.61 -7.72
N LEU A 36 -3.95 -5.96 -7.46
CA LEU A 36 -3.61 -5.44 -6.14
C LEU A 36 -3.77 -3.92 -6.09
N MET A 37 -4.14 -3.43 -4.92
CA MET A 37 -4.15 -2.01 -4.59
C MET A 37 -3.34 -1.79 -3.31
N VAL A 38 -2.52 -0.75 -3.27
CA VAL A 38 -1.85 -0.33 -2.03
C VAL A 38 -2.55 0.89 -1.49
N VAL A 39 -2.94 0.84 -0.21
CA VAL A 39 -3.50 1.96 0.53
C VAL A 39 -2.44 2.47 1.50
N CYS A 40 -2.21 3.76 1.43
CA CYS A 40 -1.27 4.52 2.25
C CYS A 40 -2.03 5.37 3.26
N GLN A 41 -1.71 5.25 4.55
CA GLN A 41 -2.30 6.10 5.58
C GLN A 41 -1.28 6.47 6.66
N VAL A 42 -1.31 7.73 7.09
CA VAL A 42 -0.39 8.23 8.12
C VAL A 42 -1.06 8.15 9.49
N PHE A 43 -0.31 7.63 10.45
CA PHE A 43 -0.70 7.52 11.86
C PHE A 43 0.30 8.20 12.78
N ALA A 44 -0.16 8.68 13.93
CA ALA A 44 0.67 9.04 15.08
C ALA A 44 -0.04 8.63 16.36
N ASP A 45 0.69 8.05 17.32
CA ASP A 45 0.12 7.50 18.56
C ASP A 45 -1.08 6.55 18.32
N GLY A 46 -1.03 5.77 17.23
CA GLY A 46 -2.11 4.86 16.84
C GLY A 46 -3.35 5.54 16.26
N ARG A 47 -3.35 6.87 16.09
CA ARG A 47 -4.47 7.63 15.51
C ARG A 47 -4.16 8.07 14.08
N PRO A 48 -5.13 7.98 13.15
CA PRO A 48 -4.94 8.44 11.78
C PRO A 48 -4.83 9.97 11.76
N LEU A 49 -3.81 10.48 11.08
CA LEU A 49 -3.60 11.93 10.88
C LEU A 49 -4.31 12.45 9.63
N ALA A 50 -4.60 11.58 8.67
CA ALA A 50 -5.24 11.94 7.42
C ALA A 50 -6.04 10.77 6.84
N LEU A 51 -6.83 11.08 5.82
CA LEU A 51 -7.58 10.08 5.06
C LEU A 51 -6.61 9.12 4.34
N PRO A 52 -6.98 7.84 4.19
CA PRO A 52 -6.21 6.89 3.41
C PRO A 52 -6.20 7.32 1.93
N VAL A 53 -5.08 7.10 1.25
CA VAL A 53 -4.93 7.31 -0.19
C VAL A 53 -4.49 6.02 -0.84
N SER A 54 -5.16 5.63 -1.91
CA SER A 54 -4.81 4.43 -2.67
C SER A 54 -3.94 4.74 -3.88
N THR A 55 -3.17 3.75 -4.29
CA THR A 55 -2.58 3.65 -5.63
C THR A 55 -3.65 3.69 -6.72
N SER A 56 -3.24 4.09 -7.92
CA SER A 56 -4.05 3.91 -9.11
C SER A 56 -4.25 2.41 -9.39
N TYR A 57 -5.41 2.06 -9.94
CA TYR A 57 -5.62 0.69 -10.41
C TYR A 57 -4.67 0.38 -11.57
N LYS A 58 -3.99 -0.77 -11.51
CA LYS A 58 -3.14 -1.26 -12.59
C LYS A 58 -3.32 -2.76 -12.75
N ALA A 59 -3.70 -3.19 -13.95
CA ALA A 59 -3.72 -4.60 -14.30
C ALA A 59 -2.27 -5.09 -14.45
N PHE A 60 -1.85 -6.01 -13.58
CA PHE A 60 -0.50 -6.55 -13.60
C PHE A 60 -0.44 -7.79 -14.49
N THR A 61 0.58 -7.88 -15.34
CA THR A 61 0.75 -9.02 -16.26
C THR A 61 1.85 -9.98 -15.83
N SER A 62 2.97 -9.47 -15.33
CA SER A 62 4.17 -10.29 -15.04
C SER A 62 4.88 -9.97 -13.72
N ARG A 63 4.77 -8.74 -13.21
CA ARG A 63 5.33 -8.30 -11.92
C ARG A 63 4.46 -7.20 -11.32
N TRP A 64 4.41 -7.16 -9.99
CA TRP A 64 3.82 -6.05 -9.24
C TRP A 64 4.83 -4.91 -9.14
N ASN A 65 4.74 -3.98 -10.09
CA ASN A 65 5.49 -2.74 -10.09
C ASN A 65 4.51 -1.60 -10.39
N TRP A 66 4.11 -0.87 -9.35
CA TRP A 66 3.24 0.29 -9.50
C TRP A 66 3.97 1.42 -10.23
N ASN A 67 5.22 1.70 -9.82
CA ASN A 67 6.06 2.80 -10.30
C ASN A 67 5.30 4.14 -10.32
N GLU A 68 4.53 4.41 -9.26
CA GLU A 68 3.74 5.63 -9.16
C GLU A 68 4.09 6.45 -7.92
N TRP A 69 3.78 7.73 -8.03
CA TRP A 69 3.95 8.72 -6.99
C TRP A 69 2.60 8.96 -6.30
N VAL A 70 2.48 8.63 -5.02
CA VAL A 70 1.27 8.87 -4.22
C VAL A 70 1.47 10.08 -3.32
N THR A 71 0.60 11.08 -3.45
CA THR A 71 0.63 12.28 -2.59
C THR A 71 -0.25 12.06 -1.37
N LEU A 72 0.33 12.22 -0.18
CA LEU A 72 -0.41 12.10 1.07
C LEU A 72 -1.16 13.40 1.40
N PRO A 73 -2.38 13.33 1.95
CA PRO A 73 -3.19 14.50 2.25
C PRO A 73 -2.81 15.09 3.64
N VAL A 74 -1.52 15.23 3.90
CA VAL A 74 -0.98 15.78 5.15
C VAL A 74 0.23 16.66 4.86
N MET A 75 0.32 17.80 5.54
CA MET A 75 1.47 18.68 5.41
C MET A 75 2.62 18.19 6.28
N PHE A 76 3.84 18.43 5.84
CA PHE A 76 5.03 18.09 6.64
C PHE A 76 5.05 18.78 8.01
N SER A 77 4.54 20.01 8.11
CA SER A 77 4.44 20.77 9.37
C SER A 77 3.57 20.08 10.42
N ASP A 78 2.63 19.25 9.98
CA ASP A 78 1.61 18.64 10.83
C ASP A 78 2.05 17.25 11.29
N LEU A 79 3.23 16.79 10.86
CA LEU A 79 3.75 15.47 11.18
C LEU A 79 4.56 15.50 12.48
N PRO A 80 4.10 14.81 13.54
CA PRO A 80 4.86 14.65 14.75
C PRO A 80 6.01 13.65 14.55
N ARG A 81 7.01 13.68 15.44
CA ARG A 81 8.22 12.83 15.35
C ARG A 81 7.92 11.32 15.34
N ASN A 82 6.84 10.91 15.99
CA ASN A 82 6.37 9.52 16.04
C ASN A 82 5.45 9.14 14.87
N ALA A 83 5.32 9.98 13.84
CA ALA A 83 4.49 9.68 12.69
C ALA A 83 5.00 8.44 11.94
N GLN A 84 4.06 7.58 11.56
CA GLN A 84 4.30 6.34 10.84
C GLN A 84 3.40 6.30 9.61
N LEU A 85 3.97 5.90 8.47
CA LEU A 85 3.20 5.56 7.27
C LEU A 85 2.87 4.08 7.31
N ALA A 86 1.58 3.75 7.32
CA ALA A 86 1.08 2.41 7.09
C ALA A 86 0.78 2.22 5.60
N LEU A 87 1.34 1.15 5.03
CA LEU A 87 1.09 0.67 3.67
C LEU A 87 0.34 -0.65 3.80
N THR A 88 -0.86 -0.74 3.26
CA THR A 88 -1.67 -1.97 3.28
C THR A 88 -1.96 -2.39 1.86
N VAL A 89 -1.60 -3.62 1.52
CA VAL A 89 -1.89 -4.23 0.23
C VAL A 89 -3.25 -4.92 0.33
N TYR A 90 -4.13 -4.59 -0.60
CA TYR A 90 -5.45 -5.17 -0.77
C TYR A 90 -5.52 -5.99 -2.05
N ASP A 91 -6.19 -7.14 -1.96
CA ASP A 91 -6.61 -7.96 -3.09
C ASP A 91 -8.03 -7.55 -3.49
N CYS A 92 -8.19 -7.14 -4.74
CA CYS A 92 -9.47 -6.71 -5.30
C CYS A 92 -10.26 -7.94 -5.74
N LEU A 93 -11.10 -8.47 -4.84
CA LEU A 93 -11.94 -9.64 -5.08
C LEU A 93 -13.16 -9.34 -5.97
N GLY A 94 -13.48 -8.07 -6.18
CA GLY A 94 -14.62 -7.63 -7.00
C GLY A 94 -14.87 -6.12 -6.91
N PRO A 95 -15.94 -5.61 -7.54
CA PRO A 95 -16.22 -4.17 -7.70
C PRO A 95 -16.34 -3.36 -6.40
N SER A 96 -16.62 -4.03 -5.27
CA SER A 96 -16.78 -3.41 -3.96
C SER A 96 -16.15 -4.22 -2.83
N GLN A 97 -15.39 -5.26 -3.16
CA GLN A 97 -14.82 -6.17 -2.17
C GLN A 97 -13.29 -6.15 -2.26
N MET A 98 -12.67 -5.60 -1.23
CA MET A 98 -11.23 -5.53 -1.07
C MET A 98 -10.85 -6.26 0.21
N GLN A 99 -9.91 -7.19 0.12
CA GLN A 99 -9.42 -7.93 1.27
C GLN A 99 -7.97 -7.53 1.57
N PRO A 100 -7.63 -7.10 2.80
CA PRO A 100 -6.25 -6.84 3.15
C PRO A 100 -5.47 -8.16 3.16
N ILE A 101 -4.34 -8.19 2.45
CA ILE A 101 -3.50 -9.39 2.33
C ILE A 101 -2.16 -9.25 3.03
N GLY A 102 -1.76 -8.02 3.35
CA GLY A 102 -0.53 -7.72 4.05
C GLY A 102 -0.31 -6.24 4.15
N GLY A 103 0.70 -5.85 4.92
CA GLY A 103 1.06 -4.45 5.05
C GLY A 103 2.40 -4.30 5.74
N THR A 104 2.93 -3.09 5.64
CA THR A 104 4.14 -2.69 6.33
C THR A 104 3.95 -1.30 6.91
N THR A 105 4.69 -0.98 7.95
CA THR A 105 4.66 0.34 8.58
C THR A 105 6.06 0.90 8.64
N ILE A 106 6.20 2.17 8.24
CA ILE A 106 7.49 2.84 8.12
C ILE A 106 7.45 4.12 8.96
N SER A 107 8.37 4.27 9.91
CA SER A 107 8.50 5.51 10.68
C SER A 107 9.03 6.64 9.80
N LEU A 108 8.33 7.78 9.78
CA LEU A 108 8.68 8.93 8.94
C LEU A 108 9.95 9.65 9.42
N PHE A 109 10.21 9.61 10.71
CA PHE A 109 11.39 10.21 11.32
C PHE A 109 12.32 9.12 11.86
N GLY A 110 13.63 9.34 11.73
CA GLY A 110 14.64 8.50 12.35
C GLY A 110 14.78 8.76 13.85
N LYS A 111 15.63 7.99 14.52
CA LYS A 111 15.93 8.12 15.97
C LYS A 111 16.37 9.53 16.40
N HIS A 112 16.99 10.29 15.49
CA HIS A 112 17.45 11.66 15.73
C HIS A 112 16.42 12.73 15.36
N GLY A 113 15.18 12.34 15.01
CA GLY A 113 14.13 13.27 14.58
C GLY A 113 14.34 13.83 13.17
N VAL A 114 15.29 13.29 12.41
CA VAL A 114 15.51 13.63 11.01
C VAL A 114 14.51 12.88 10.14
N PHE A 115 13.81 13.61 9.26
CA PHE A 115 12.87 13.02 8.31
C PHE A 115 13.59 12.09 7.34
N ARG A 116 13.04 10.89 7.13
CA ARG A 116 13.65 9.90 6.23
C ARG A 116 13.43 10.31 4.78
N GLN A 117 14.50 10.76 4.14
CA GLN A 117 14.48 11.29 2.77
C GLN A 117 14.45 10.19 1.68
N VAL A 118 14.66 8.92 2.04
CA VAL A 118 14.67 7.71 1.15
C VAL A 118 13.31 7.44 0.48
N ILE A 119 12.35 8.30 0.74
CA ILE A 119 10.92 8.13 0.65
C ILE A 119 10.28 9.32 -0.13
N VAL A 120 11.04 10.44 -0.16
CA VAL A 120 10.88 11.74 -0.81
C VAL A 120 11.57 11.93 -2.18
N THR A 121 10.94 12.08 -3.36
CA THR A 121 11.70 12.60 -4.54
C THR A 121 11.20 13.88 -5.20
N SER A 122 10.17 14.56 -4.71
CA SER A 122 9.89 15.90 -5.23
C SER A 122 9.34 16.84 -4.18
N TRP A 123 10.02 17.97 -4.03
CA TRP A 123 9.60 19.11 -3.23
C TRP A 123 8.78 20.03 -4.13
N ASN A 124 7.47 20.05 -3.97
CA ASN A 124 6.62 21.04 -4.61
C ASN A 124 6.30 22.19 -3.64
N TYR A 125 6.05 23.39 -4.17
CA TYR A 125 5.87 24.65 -3.42
C TYR A 125 4.71 24.64 -2.36
N LYS A 126 3.97 23.52 -2.23
CA LYS A 126 2.89 23.29 -1.26
C LYS A 126 3.21 22.32 -0.11
N LYS A 127 4.46 21.86 0.07
CA LYS A 127 4.91 20.99 1.19
C LYS A 127 4.07 19.71 1.43
N GLN A 128 3.59 19.06 0.37
CA GLN A 128 2.91 17.76 0.45
C GLN A 128 3.91 16.61 0.27
N LEU A 129 3.72 15.51 0.99
CA LEU A 129 4.57 14.31 0.90
C LEU A 129 4.18 13.45 -0.29
N THR A 130 5.14 13.15 -1.17
CA THR A 130 4.94 12.24 -2.31
C THR A 130 5.81 11.00 -2.19
N TRP A 131 5.22 9.82 -2.31
CA TRP A 131 5.86 8.52 -2.07
C TRP A 131 5.96 7.69 -3.33
N HIS A 132 7.10 7.03 -3.52
CA HIS A 132 7.30 6.06 -4.59
C HIS A 132 6.91 4.66 -4.13
N ILE A 133 6.01 4.02 -4.87
CA ILE A 133 5.67 2.61 -4.68
C ILE A 133 6.31 1.84 -5.84
N CYS A 134 7.31 1.02 -5.51
CA CYS A 134 8.04 0.17 -6.46
C CYS A 134 7.30 -1.14 -6.78
#